data_AF-A0A7Y9L7T6-F1
#
_entry.id   AF-A0A7Y9L7T6-F1
#
_cell.length_a   1.000
_cell.length_b   1.000
_cell.length_c   1.000
_cell.angle_alpha   90.00
_cell.angle_beta   90.00
_cell.angle_gamma   90.00
#
_symmetry.space_group_name_H-M   'P 1'
#
loop_
_entity.id
_entity.type
_entity.pdbx_description
1 polymer ?
#
loop_
_entity_poly.entity_id
_entity_poly.type
_entity_poly.pdbx_seq_one_letter_code
_entity_poly.pdbx_strand_id
1 'polypeptide(L)'
;MKTYLIPVDFSKASINAAEYATALSHQTNVSHIILLNAYYVSIYETSLPSPDMVLLREEDIEQNAADRVEKLTSLKHRLIKMLGLELRSVYI
;
A
#
# COMPACT_ATOMS: atom_id res chain seq x y z
N MET A 1 22.83 -5.05 -0.38
CA MET A 1 21.70 -4.42 -1.11
C MET A 1 20.90 -3.58 -0.13
N LYS A 2 20.46 -2.38 -0.52
CA LYS A 2 19.60 -1.52 0.31
C LYS A 2 18.17 -1.57 -0.23
N THR A 3 17.20 -1.60 0.67
CA THR A 3 15.77 -1.64 0.36
C THR A 3 15.08 -0.52 1.11
N TYR A 4 14.22 0.23 0.43
CA TYR A 4 13.29 1.14 1.09
C TYR A 4 12.01 0.40 1.44
N LEU A 5 11.68 0.36 2.73
CA LEU A 5 10.39 -0.05 3.22
C LEU A 5 9.58 1.19 3.54
N ILE A 6 8.44 1.35 2.90
CA ILE A 6 7.62 2.56 2.96
C ILE A 6 6.26 2.19 3.51
N PRO A 7 5.94 2.57 4.76
CA PRO A 7 4.59 2.47 5.29
C PRO A 7 3.63 3.38 4.50
N VAL A 8 2.51 2.82 4.06
CA VAL A 8 1.49 3.52 3.29
C VAL A 8 0.15 3.34 3.98
N ASP A 9 -0.43 4.43 4.46
CA ASP A 9 -1.79 4.51 5.00
C ASP A 9 -2.75 5.25 4.04
N PHE A 10 -2.27 5.57 2.83
CA PHE A 10 -2.96 6.35 1.79
C PHE A 10 -3.27 7.81 2.17
N SER A 11 -2.75 8.30 3.29
CA SER A 11 -2.73 9.74 3.58
C SER A 11 -1.83 10.47 2.58
N LYS A 12 -2.03 11.79 2.46
CA LYS A 12 -1.15 12.64 1.65
C LYS A 12 0.32 12.53 2.09
N ALA A 13 0.55 12.41 3.40
CA ALA A 13 1.90 12.31 3.96
C ALA A 13 2.60 11.02 3.53
N SER A 14 1.93 9.86 3.63
CA SER A 14 2.53 8.59 3.21
C SER A 14 2.72 8.50 1.70
N ILE A 15 1.81 9.10 0.93
CA ILE A 15 1.97 9.27 -0.52
C ILE A 15 3.22 10.09 -0.86
N ASN A 16 3.40 11.25 -0.24
CA ASN A 16 4.56 12.11 -0.48
C ASN A 16 5.87 11.41 -0.08
N ALA A 17 5.86 10.65 1.02
CA ALA A 17 7.00 9.86 1.45
C ALA A 17 7.37 8.79 0.41
N ALA A 18 6.36 8.14 -0.19
CA ALA A 18 6.57 7.16 -1.24
C ALA A 18 7.21 7.78 -2.48
N GLU A 19 6.68 8.92 -2.93
CA GLU A 19 7.21 9.66 -4.08
C GLU A 19 8.63 10.17 -3.84
N TYR A 20 8.91 10.69 -2.65
CA TYR A 20 10.23 11.15 -2.26
C TYR A 20 11.25 10.00 -2.23
N ALA A 21 10.89 8.87 -1.63
CA ALA A 21 11.76 7.68 -1.60
C ALA A 21 12.02 7.13 -3.01
N THR A 22 11.01 7.17 -3.89
CA THR A 22 11.16 6.84 -5.30
C THR A 22 12.16 7.77 -5.99
N ALA A 23 12.04 9.09 -5.83
CA ALA A 23 13.01 10.04 -6.38
C ALA A 23 14.43 9.83 -5.82
N LEU A 24 14.55 9.60 -4.51
CA LEU A 24 15.82 9.37 -3.82
C LEU A 24 16.50 8.07 -4.29
N SER A 25 15.72 7.08 -4.74
CA SER A 25 16.27 5.82 -5.24
C SER A 25 17.17 5.99 -6.47
N HIS A 26 17.03 7.06 -7.25
CA HIS A 26 17.96 7.37 -8.35
C HIS A 26 19.36 7.77 -7.88
N GLN A 27 19.47 8.36 -6.69
CA GLN A 27 20.71 8.88 -6.13
C GLN A 27 21.36 7.92 -5.12
N THR A 28 20.65 6.86 -4.76
CA THR A 28 21.05 5.91 -3.74
C THR A 28 21.13 4.51 -4.34
N ASN A 29 22.08 3.69 -3.90
CA ASN A 29 22.25 2.32 -4.42
C ASN A 29 21.18 1.37 -3.84
N VAL A 30 19.91 1.77 -3.92
CA VAL A 30 18.74 1.01 -3.50
C VAL A 30 18.27 0.17 -4.66
N SER A 31 18.14 -1.13 -4.43
CA SER A 31 17.70 -2.05 -5.46
C SER A 31 16.18 -2.19 -5.46
N HIS A 32 15.52 -2.05 -4.30
CA HIS A 32 14.13 -2.44 -4.12
C HIS A 32 13.38 -1.40 -3.29
N ILE A 33 12.11 -1.17 -3.65
CA ILE A 33 11.16 -0.38 -2.88
C ILE A 33 9.97 -1.29 -2.54
N ILE A 34 9.60 -1.35 -1.27
CA ILE A 34 8.48 -2.13 -0.75
C ILE A 34 7.45 -1.16 -0.16
N LEU A 35 6.23 -1.18 -0.69
CA LEU A 35 5.09 -0.46 -0.13
C LEU A 35 4.37 -1.39 0.87
N LEU A 36 4.16 -0.93 2.09
CA LEU A 36 3.55 -1.70 3.16
C LEU A 36 2.29 -0.98 3.69
N ASN A 37 1.11 -1.57 3.48
CA ASN A 37 -0.09 -1.17 4.22
C ASN A 37 -0.28 -2.13 5.38
N ALA A 38 -0.24 -1.61 6.61
CA ALA A 38 -0.60 -2.39 7.79
C ALA A 38 -2.12 -2.39 7.92
N TYR A 39 -2.73 -3.58 7.83
CA TYR A 39 -4.15 -3.79 8.03
C TYR A 39 -4.35 -4.81 9.14
N TYR A 40 -5.00 -4.38 10.20
CA TYR A 40 -5.31 -5.18 11.37
C TYR A 40 -6.79 -5.03 11.68
N VAL A 41 -7.46 -6.15 11.94
CA VAL A 41 -8.85 -6.20 12.38
C VAL A 41 -8.86 -6.85 13.76
N SER A 42 -9.39 -6.14 14.76
CA SER A 42 -9.52 -6.69 16.10
C SER A 42 -10.64 -7.73 16.17
N ILE A 43 -10.47 -8.73 17.03
CA ILE A 43 -11.55 -9.69 17.36
C ILE A 43 -12.80 -8.99 17.91
N TYR A 44 -12.65 -7.81 18.52
CA TYR A 44 -13.77 -7.04 19.03
C TYR A 44 -14.57 -6.38 17.92
N GLU A 45 -13.93 -6.02 16.80
CA GLU A 45 -14.60 -5.40 15.65
C GLU A 45 -15.53 -6.39 14.95
N THR A 46 -15.23 -7.70 15.02
CA THR A 46 -16.07 -8.76 14.44
C THR A 46 -17.07 -9.36 15.42
N SER A 47 -16.91 -9.11 16.72
CA SER A 47 -17.76 -9.68 17.77
C SER A 47 -18.73 -8.67 18.39
N LEU A 48 -18.43 -7.37 18.29
CA LEU A 48 -19.24 -6.30 18.86
C LEU A 48 -19.66 -5.31 17.76
N PRO A 49 -20.90 -4.82 17.79
CA PRO A 49 -21.34 -3.80 16.85
C PRO A 49 -20.62 -2.47 17.12
N SER A 50 -20.40 -1.71 16.05
CA SER A 50 -19.89 -0.34 16.10
C SER A 50 -20.90 0.61 16.76
N PRO A 51 -20.52 1.87 17.07
CA PRO A 51 -21.46 2.90 17.57
C PRO A 51 -22.68 3.13 16.66
N ASP A 52 -22.54 2.83 15.37
CA ASP A 52 -23.62 2.92 14.37
C ASP A 52 -24.47 1.64 14.30
N MET A 53 -24.32 0.72 15.26
CA MET A 53 -24.99 -0.58 15.34
C MET A 53 -24.70 -1.52 14.16
N VAL A 54 -23.56 -1.33 13.48
CA VAL A 54 -23.12 -2.18 12.37
C VAL A 54 -22.12 -3.21 12.88
N LEU A 55 -22.35 -4.48 12.58
CA LEU A 55 -21.40 -5.56 12.83
C LEU A 55 -20.54 -5.78 11.58
N LEU A 56 -19.22 -5.74 11.74
CA LEU A 56 -18.27 -5.99 10.65
C LEU A 56 -18.31 -7.47 10.25
N ARG A 57 -18.60 -7.76 8.98
CA ARG A 57 -18.65 -9.12 8.45
C ARG A 57 -17.32 -9.54 7.85
N GLU A 58 -17.13 -10.83 7.68
CA GLU A 58 -15.96 -11.40 7.01
C GLU A 58 -15.83 -10.88 5.57
N GLU A 59 -16.95 -10.83 4.83
CA GLU A 59 -17.01 -10.26 3.47
C GLU A 59 -16.53 -8.79 3.43
N ASP A 60 -16.88 -7.99 4.45
CA ASP A 60 -16.42 -6.59 4.54
C ASP A 60 -14.90 -6.52 4.78
N ILE A 61 -14.35 -7.43 5.58
CA ILE A 61 -12.91 -7.52 5.86
C ILE A 61 -12.15 -7.90 4.59
N GLU A 62 -12.64 -8.90 3.86
CA GLU A 62 -12.06 -9.35 2.59
C GLU A 62 -12.10 -8.24 1.54
N GLN A 63 -13.25 -7.56 1.41
CA GLN A 63 -13.38 -6.44 0.48
C GLN A 63 -12.43 -5.29 0.85
N ASN A 64 -12.35 -4.93 2.14
CA ASN A 64 -11.41 -3.91 2.62
C ASN A 64 -9.95 -4.29 2.35
N ALA A 65 -9.58 -5.56 2.46
CA ALA A 65 -8.26 -6.05 2.14
C ALA A 65 -7.98 -5.95 0.62
N ALA A 66 -8.95 -6.36 -0.21
CA ALA A 66 -8.87 -6.27 -1.67
C ALA A 66 -8.67 -4.81 -2.13
N ASP A 67 -9.48 -3.87 -1.59
CA ASP A 67 -9.38 -2.44 -1.89
C ASP A 67 -8.00 -1.87 -1.55
N ARG A 68 -7.37 -2.33 -0.45
CA ARG A 68 -6.03 -1.90 -0.05
C ARG A 68 -4.97 -2.41 -1.02
N VAL A 69 -5.09 -3.67 -1.47
CA VAL A 69 -4.20 -4.25 -2.49
C VAL A 69 -4.34 -3.49 -3.81
N GLU A 70 -5.55 -3.15 -4.22
CA GLU A 70 -5.80 -2.36 -5.43
C GLU A 70 -5.17 -0.96 -5.33
N LYS A 71 -5.34 -0.27 -4.20
CA LYS A 71 -4.73 1.05 -3.95
C LYS A 71 -3.20 0.99 -3.94
N LEU A 72 -2.61 -0.02 -3.30
CA LEU A 72 -1.15 -0.24 -3.34
C LEU A 72 -0.66 -0.51 -4.76
N THR A 73 -1.40 -1.31 -5.52
CA THR A 73 -1.09 -1.61 -6.92
C THR A 73 -1.15 -0.36 -7.77
N SER A 74 -2.17 0.47 -7.60
CA SER A 74 -2.31 1.76 -8.27
C SER A 74 -1.16 2.72 -7.93
N LEU A 75 -0.79 2.80 -6.65
CA LEU A 75 0.36 3.60 -6.21
C LEU A 75 1.67 3.09 -6.82
N LYS A 76 1.90 1.76 -6.81
CA LYS A 76 3.06 1.14 -7.47
C LYS A 76 3.14 1.56 -8.94
N HIS A 77 2.05 1.44 -9.69
CA HIS A 77 2.03 1.85 -11.10
C HIS A 77 2.34 3.33 -11.30
N ARG A 78 1.84 4.20 -10.41
CA ARG A 78 2.16 5.63 -10.44
C ARG A 78 3.64 5.89 -10.19
N LEU A 79 4.23 5.26 -9.18
CA LEU A 79 5.65 5.41 -8.85
C LEU A 79 6.57 4.87 -9.95
N ILE A 80 6.18 3.75 -10.59
CA ILE A 80 6.91 3.20 -11.74
C ILE A 80 6.92 4.18 -12.91
N LYS A 81 5.78 4.82 -13.21
CA LYS A 81 5.69 5.87 -14.22
C LYS A 81 6.60 7.07 -13.89
N MET A 82 6.70 7.46 -12.62
CA MET A 82 7.60 8.54 -12.18
C MET A 82 9.08 8.21 -12.43
N LEU A 83 9.48 6.94 -12.34
CA LEU A 83 10.84 6.50 -12.63
C LEU A 83 11.18 6.46 -14.13
N GLY A 84 10.22 6.74 -15.02
CA GLY A 84 10.39 6.59 -16.47
C GLY A 84 10.58 5.13 -16.92
N LEU A 85 10.30 4.17 -16.03
CA LEU A 85 10.36 2.75 -16.32
C LEU A 85 9.02 2.33 -16.94
N GLU A 86 8.96 2.16 -18.26
CA GLU A 86 7.79 1.54 -18.89
C GLU A 86 7.62 0.11 -18.33
N LEU A 87 6.39 -0.20 -17.90
CA LEU A 87 5.99 -1.49 -17.34
C LEU A 87 6.15 -2.59 -18.40
N ARG A 88 7.33 -3.23 -18.43
CA ARG A 88 7.44 -4.56 -19.05
C ARG A 88 6.79 -5.55 -18.09
N SER A 89 5.51 -5.82 -18.29
CA SER A 89 4.85 -6.99 -17.71
C SER A 89 5.63 -8.24 -18.14
N VAL A 90 6.39 -8.82 -17.21
CA VAL A 90 6.91 -10.18 -17.34
C VAL A 90 5.88 -11.08 -16.65
N TYR A 91 5.03 -11.71 -17.45
CA TYR A 91 4.35 -12.93 -17.03
C TYR A 91 5.38 -14.06 -17.14
N ILE A 92 5.59 -14.79 -16.04
CA ILE A 92 6.19 -16.13 -16.05
C ILE A 92 5.05 -17.10 -15.73
#